data_AF-C9SBZ3-F1
#
_entry.id   AF-C9SBZ3-F1
#
_cell.length_a   1.000
_cell.length_b   1.000
_cell.length_c   1.000
_cell.angle_alpha   90.00
_cell.angle_beta   90.00
_cell.angle_gamma   90.00
#
_symmetry.space_group_name_H-M   'P 1'
#
loop_
_entity.id
_entity.type
_entity.pdbx_description
1 polymer ?
#
loop_
_entity_poly.entity_id
_entity_poly.type
_entity_poly.pdbx_seq_one_letter_code
_entity_poly.pdbx_strand_id
1 'polypeptide(L)'
;MTAVVEYPHVDNASVIEHAPPVTSLKQPIHPDFPSTTKGKNQQEHIPRPPNSWILYRQAHSRRIHEESPGLKAKAIAAMWRNESTDVKDHYKTLAATEAQKHKERYPDYKFRASKRGGKGPAERELLSFIASASPDAILASI
;
A
#
# COMPACT_ATOMS: atom_id res chain seq x y z
N MET A 1 -10.86 35.08 2.87
CA MET A 1 -11.88 34.04 2.59
C MET A 1 -11.20 32.69 2.82
N THR A 2 -11.18 32.22 4.06
CA THR A 2 -10.59 30.94 4.45
C THR A 2 -11.61 29.83 4.17
N ALA A 3 -11.34 29.01 3.15
CA ALA A 3 -12.16 27.83 2.86
C ALA A 3 -11.89 26.77 3.94
N VAL A 4 -12.84 26.63 4.87
CA VAL A 4 -12.88 25.53 5.84
C VAL A 4 -13.22 24.28 5.04
N VAL A 5 -12.26 23.37 4.89
CA VAL A 5 -12.50 22.03 4.35
C VAL A 5 -13.26 21.27 5.43
N GLU A 6 -14.57 21.29 5.31
CA GLU A 6 -15.52 20.58 6.15
C GLU A 6 -15.37 19.07 5.89
N TYR A 7 -14.84 18.35 6.87
CA TYR A 7 -14.88 16.89 6.88
C TYR A 7 -16.30 16.45 7.22
N PRO A 8 -16.97 15.61 6.41
CA PRO A 8 -18.34 15.21 6.70
C PRO A 8 -18.39 14.42 8.01
N HIS A 9 -19.15 14.97 8.95
CA HIS A 9 -19.59 14.34 10.18
C HIS A 9 -20.40 13.08 9.84
N VAL A 10 -19.98 11.94 10.37
CA VAL A 10 -20.66 10.65 10.16
C VAL A 10 -21.85 10.54 11.13
N ASP A 11 -22.99 11.08 10.70
CA ASP A 11 -24.26 10.85 11.38
C ASP A 11 -24.80 9.45 11.07
N ASN A 12 -24.64 8.60 12.07
CA ASN A 12 -25.62 7.62 12.56
C ASN A 12 -26.32 6.74 11.51
N ALA A 13 -25.84 5.49 11.40
CA ALA A 13 -26.42 4.43 10.60
C ALA A 13 -27.88 4.13 10.99
N SER A 14 -28.82 4.41 10.08
CA SER A 14 -30.17 3.87 10.14
C SER A 14 -30.18 2.41 9.70
N VAL A 15 -30.48 1.55 10.67
CA VAL A 15 -30.85 0.14 10.50
C VAL A 15 -32.04 0.04 9.55
N ILE A 16 -31.89 -0.67 8.43
CA ILE A 16 -33.01 -1.19 7.65
C ILE A 16 -32.82 -2.71 7.55
N GLU A 17 -33.61 -3.44 8.34
CA GLU A 17 -33.85 -4.87 8.15
C GLU A 17 -34.65 -5.07 6.87
N HIS A 18 -34.05 -5.71 5.86
CA HIS A 18 -34.80 -6.43 4.85
C HIS A 18 -34.26 -7.86 4.73
N ALA A 19 -35.12 -8.80 5.10
CA ALA A 19 -34.93 -10.23 4.93
C ALA A 19 -34.74 -10.60 3.44
N PRO A 20 -34.01 -11.69 3.13
CA PRO A 20 -33.63 -12.03 1.76
C PRO A 20 -34.76 -12.70 0.96
N PRO A 21 -35.03 -12.32 -0.30
CA PRO A 21 -35.71 -13.22 -1.22
C PRO A 21 -34.74 -14.30 -1.72
N VAL A 22 -35.11 -15.51 -1.33
CA VAL A 22 -34.65 -16.84 -1.76
C VAL A 22 -34.44 -16.98 -3.30
N THR A 23 -33.44 -17.81 -3.62
CA THR A 23 -33.17 -18.50 -4.90
C THR A 23 -32.47 -17.72 -6.02
N SER A 24 -31.16 -17.94 -6.12
CA SER A 24 -30.51 -18.09 -7.43
C SER A 24 -29.60 -19.33 -7.42
N LEU A 25 -29.72 -20.12 -8.47
CA LEU A 25 -29.40 -21.53 -8.62
C LEU A 25 -28.00 -21.96 -8.12
N LYS A 26 -28.01 -23.05 -7.35
CA LYS A 26 -26.89 -23.89 -6.93
C LYS A 26 -26.19 -24.49 -8.17
N GLN A 27 -25.11 -23.86 -8.63
CA GLN A 27 -24.19 -24.46 -9.60
C GLN A 27 -23.53 -25.71 -8.97
N PRO A 28 -23.42 -26.84 -9.68
CA PRO A 28 -22.85 -28.08 -9.14
C PRO A 28 -21.37 -27.89 -8.78
N ILE A 29 -21.04 -28.34 -7.57
CA ILE A 29 -19.71 -28.32 -6.98
C ILE A 29 -18.88 -29.35 -7.76
N HIS A 30 -17.97 -28.90 -8.63
CA HIS A 30 -16.96 -29.77 -9.22
C HIS A 30 -15.91 -30.11 -8.14
N PRO A 31 -15.73 -31.38 -7.74
CA PRO A 31 -14.90 -31.75 -6.59
C PRO A 31 -13.38 -31.70 -6.84
N ASP A 32 -12.89 -31.17 -7.96
CA ASP A 32 -11.48 -31.25 -8.35
C ASP A 32 -10.74 -29.90 -8.54
N PHE A 33 -11.32 -28.79 -8.09
CA PHE A 33 -10.55 -27.55 -8.01
C PHE A 33 -10.12 -27.29 -6.56
N PRO A 34 -8.83 -27.47 -6.20
CA PRO A 34 -8.32 -26.96 -4.94
C PRO A 34 -8.45 -25.43 -4.97
N SER A 35 -9.55 -24.94 -4.38
CA SER A 35 -9.76 -23.53 -4.09
C SER A 35 -8.54 -23.02 -3.34
N THR A 36 -7.84 -22.07 -3.98
CA THR A 36 -6.63 -21.39 -3.55
C THR A 36 -6.40 -21.44 -2.04
N THR A 37 -5.36 -22.18 -1.70
CA THR A 37 -4.75 -22.32 -0.38
C THR A 37 -4.53 -20.96 0.28
N LYS A 38 -5.37 -20.58 1.25
CA LYS A 38 -4.96 -19.74 2.39
C LYS A 38 -4.70 -20.64 3.59
N GLY A 39 -3.75 -21.55 3.42
CA GLY A 39 -3.18 -22.33 4.49
C GLY A 39 -1.68 -22.10 4.51
N LYS A 40 -1.15 -21.65 5.66
CA LYS A 40 0.14 -22.01 6.28
C LYS A 40 0.56 -20.90 7.27
N ASN A 41 0.44 -21.20 8.56
CA ASN A 41 1.11 -20.57 9.70
C ASN A 41 1.17 -19.03 9.70
N GLN A 42 0.07 -18.39 10.09
CA GLN A 42 0.11 -17.03 10.62
C GLN A 42 0.76 -17.09 12.02
N GLN A 43 2.08 -17.24 12.08
CA GLN A 43 2.79 -16.69 13.23
C GLN A 43 2.41 -15.21 13.29
N GLU A 44 2.02 -14.73 14.46
CA GLU A 44 1.56 -13.37 14.73
C GLU A 44 2.61 -12.35 14.27
N HIS A 45 2.55 -11.96 13.01
CA HIS A 45 3.50 -11.02 12.41
C HIS A 45 2.99 -9.62 12.71
N ILE A 46 3.70 -8.92 13.60
CA ILE A 46 3.46 -7.50 13.85
C ILE A 46 3.80 -6.73 12.56
N PRO A 47 2.82 -6.08 11.91
CA PRO A 47 3.07 -5.30 10.70
C PRO A 47 3.85 -4.03 11.03
N ARG A 48 4.52 -3.48 10.03
CA ARG A 48 5.21 -2.19 10.18
C ARG A 48 4.22 -1.06 10.49
N PRO A 49 4.60 -0.07 11.31
CA PRO A 49 3.80 1.15 11.42
C PRO A 49 3.70 1.85 10.04
N PRO A 50 2.53 2.36 9.67
CA PRO A 50 2.34 3.05 8.40
C PRO A 50 3.09 4.39 8.40
N ASN A 51 3.66 4.75 7.24
CA ASN A 51 4.22 6.09 7.03
C ASN A 51 3.13 7.07 6.53
N SER A 52 3.50 8.34 6.34
CA SER A 52 2.58 9.40 5.90
C SER A 52 1.87 9.10 4.58
N TRP A 53 2.61 8.59 3.58
CA TRP A 53 2.02 8.19 2.30
C TRP A 53 1.01 7.04 2.49
N ILE A 54 1.31 6.07 3.36
CA ILE A 54 0.45 4.87 3.53
C ILE A 54 -0.88 5.31 4.11
N LEU A 55 -0.85 6.21 5.10
CA LEU A 55 -2.05 6.82 5.68
C LEU A 55 -2.83 7.62 4.63
N TYR A 56 -2.15 8.46 3.84
CA TYR A 56 -2.79 9.24 2.78
C TYR A 56 -3.50 8.33 1.75
N ARG A 57 -2.82 7.29 1.26
CA ARG A 57 -3.43 6.38 0.30
C ARG A 57 -4.61 5.63 0.89
N GLN A 58 -4.53 5.17 2.14
CA GLN A 58 -5.64 4.47 2.79
C GLN A 58 -6.90 5.35 2.78
N ALA A 59 -6.77 6.62 3.17
CA ALA A 59 -7.87 7.58 3.17
C ALA A 59 -8.49 7.80 1.76
N HIS A 60 -7.66 7.88 0.72
CA HIS A 60 -8.11 8.17 -0.65
C HIS A 60 -8.51 6.93 -1.46
N SER A 61 -8.14 5.74 -0.99
CA SER A 61 -8.33 4.49 -1.74
C SER A 61 -9.79 4.15 -2.02
N ARG A 62 -10.71 4.49 -1.10
CA ARG A 62 -12.15 4.26 -1.27
C ARG A 62 -12.70 5.10 -2.43
N ARG A 63 -12.45 6.42 -2.40
CA ARG A 63 -12.87 7.36 -3.45
C ARG A 63 -12.35 6.95 -4.83
N ILE A 64 -11.07 6.61 -4.92
CA ILE A 64 -10.45 6.23 -6.20
C ILE A 64 -10.90 4.83 -6.66
N HIS A 65 -11.37 3.96 -5.77
CA HIS A 65 -11.94 2.67 -6.18
C HIS A 65 -13.19 2.86 -7.03
N GLU A 66 -14.04 3.80 -6.66
CA GLU A 66 -15.29 4.12 -7.36
C GLU A 66 -15.02 4.76 -8.73
N GLU A 67 -13.99 5.60 -8.82
CA GLU A 67 -13.67 6.36 -10.04
C GLU A 67 -12.75 5.60 -11.02
N SER A 68 -11.87 4.72 -10.54
CA SER A 68 -10.84 4.09 -11.37
C SER A 68 -10.39 2.73 -10.84
N PRO A 69 -11.11 1.64 -11.14
CA PRO A 69 -10.84 0.31 -10.59
C PRO A 69 -9.48 -0.30 -11.01
N GLY A 70 -8.82 0.21 -12.06
CA GLY A 70 -7.59 -0.36 -12.63
C GLY A 70 -6.24 0.25 -12.20
N LEU A 71 -6.20 1.54 -11.78
CA LEU A 71 -4.92 2.28 -11.60
C LEU A 71 -4.80 3.02 -10.25
N LYS A 72 -5.37 2.42 -9.20
CA LYS A 72 -5.59 3.00 -7.87
C LYS A 72 -4.35 3.65 -7.24
N ALA A 73 -3.20 2.96 -7.24
CA ALA A 73 -2.01 3.46 -6.55
C ALA A 73 -1.27 4.55 -7.32
N LYS A 74 -1.27 4.49 -8.66
CA LYS A 74 -0.53 5.44 -9.49
C LYS A 74 -1.22 6.80 -9.54
N ALA A 75 -2.55 6.83 -9.60
CA ALA A 75 -3.35 8.06 -9.48
C ALA A 75 -3.12 8.75 -8.12
N ILE A 76 -3.25 8.02 -7.01
CA ILE A 76 -3.03 8.56 -5.66
C ILE A 76 -1.59 9.06 -5.48
N ALA A 77 -0.61 8.39 -6.09
CA ALA A 77 0.77 8.85 -6.06
C ALA A 77 0.97 10.17 -6.84
N ALA A 78 0.18 10.45 -7.88
CA ALA A 78 0.19 11.74 -8.56
C ALA A 78 -0.48 12.82 -7.67
N MET A 79 -1.62 12.51 -7.06
CA MET A 79 -2.29 13.40 -6.10
C MET A 79 -1.35 13.80 -4.96
N TRP A 80 -0.69 12.82 -4.32
CA TRP A 80 0.26 13.10 -3.25
C TRP A 80 1.42 14.02 -3.65
N ARG A 81 1.91 13.93 -4.89
CA ARG A 81 2.98 14.82 -5.37
C ARG A 81 2.49 16.26 -5.45
N ASN A 82 1.28 16.46 -5.96
CA ASN A 82 0.65 17.76 -6.16
C ASN A 82 -0.04 18.32 -4.91
N GLU A 83 -0.17 17.51 -3.87
CA GLU A 83 -0.82 17.90 -2.62
C GLU A 83 -0.06 19.02 -1.88
N SER A 84 -0.81 19.85 -1.14
CA SER A 84 -0.24 20.97 -0.39
C SER A 84 0.73 20.51 0.71
N THR A 85 1.63 21.42 1.11
CA THR A 85 2.57 21.17 2.20
C THR A 85 1.84 20.93 3.52
N ASP A 86 0.77 21.67 3.80
CA ASP A 86 -0.02 21.53 5.03
C ASP A 86 -0.62 20.13 5.17
N VAL A 87 -1.17 19.58 4.09
CA VAL A 87 -1.71 18.21 4.09
C VAL A 87 -0.57 17.22 4.26
N LYS A 88 0.56 17.40 3.57
CA LYS A 88 1.74 16.53 3.75
C LYS A 88 2.23 16.54 5.19
N ASP A 89 2.25 17.70 5.84
CA ASP A 89 2.69 17.86 7.22
C ASP A 89 1.68 17.26 8.21
N HIS A 90 0.38 17.40 7.95
CA HIS A 90 -0.65 16.69 8.70
C HIS A 90 -0.41 15.17 8.72
N TYR A 91 -0.17 14.56 7.55
CA TYR A 91 0.10 13.13 7.46
C TYR A 91 1.47 12.73 8.02
N LYS A 92 2.47 13.63 8.03
CA LYS A 92 3.74 13.39 8.75
C LYS A 92 3.51 13.30 10.25
N THR A 93 2.73 14.22 10.82
CA THR A 93 2.38 14.22 12.23
C THR A 93 1.63 12.95 12.62
N LEU A 94 0.63 12.55 11.82
CA LEU A 94 -0.10 11.29 12.04
C LEU A 94 0.83 10.07 12.00
N ALA A 95 1.76 10.01 11.03
CA ALA A 95 2.71 8.92 10.94
C ALA A 95 3.66 8.87 12.14
N ALA A 96 4.07 10.02 12.67
CA ALA A 96 4.87 10.10 13.89
C ALA A 96 4.10 9.59 15.12
N THR A 97 2.83 9.98 15.26
CA THR A 97 1.95 9.47 16.32
C THR A 97 1.77 7.96 16.23
N GLU A 98 1.57 7.42 15.03
CA GLU A 98 1.39 5.97 14.86
C GLU A 98 2.70 5.20 15.11
N ALA A 99 3.84 5.76 14.71
CA ALA A 99 5.15 5.19 15.04
C ALA A 99 5.39 5.17 16.56
N GLN A 100 4.99 6.23 17.28
CA GLN A 100 5.07 6.28 18.73
C GLN A 100 4.16 5.24 19.38
N LYS A 101 2.87 5.19 19.01
CA LYS A 101 1.92 4.18 19.51
C LYS A 101 2.40 2.75 19.26
N HIS A 102 2.97 2.51 18.08
CA HIS A 102 3.55 1.22 17.74
C HIS A 102 4.75 0.88 18.62
N LYS A 103 5.63 1.84 18.90
CA LYS A 103 6.79 1.65 19.79
C LYS A 103 6.35 1.37 21.24
N GLU A 104 5.32 2.06 21.71
CA GLU A 104 4.74 1.82 23.05
C GLU A 104 4.07 0.44 23.14
N ARG A 105 3.33 0.03 22.11
CA ARG A 105 2.66 -1.28 22.06
C ARG A 105 3.63 -2.44 21.86
N TYR A 106 4.68 -2.23 21.08
CA TYR A 106 5.66 -3.26 20.71
C TYR A 106 7.09 -2.75 20.95
N PRO A 107 7.53 -2.66 22.22
CA PRO A 107 8.84 -2.13 22.57
C PRO A 107 10.00 -2.96 21.97
N ASP A 108 9.82 -4.28 21.84
CA ASP A 108 10.81 -5.20 21.27
C ASP A 108 10.71 -5.34 19.74
N TYR A 109 9.84 -4.56 19.09
CA TYR A 109 9.67 -4.66 17.65
C TYR A 109 10.93 -4.24 16.89
N LYS A 110 11.39 -5.14 16.01
CA LYS A 110 12.51 -4.90 15.10
C LYS A 110 12.15 -5.32 13.69
N PHE A 111 12.20 -4.38 12.75
CA PHE A 111 12.02 -4.68 11.34
C PHE A 111 13.18 -5.53 10.81
N ARG A 112 12.84 -6.69 10.22
CA ARG A 112 13.79 -7.56 9.53
C ARG A 112 13.36 -7.69 8.07
N ALA A 113 14.12 -7.07 7.17
CA ALA A 113 13.89 -7.25 5.74
C ALA A 113 14.12 -8.73 5.37
N SER A 114 13.11 -9.40 4.83
CA SER A 114 13.25 -10.77 4.34
C SER A 114 14.05 -10.75 3.04
N LYS A 115 15.18 -11.45 2.99
CA LYS A 115 15.95 -11.68 1.75
C LYS A 115 15.20 -12.66 0.85
N ARG A 116 14.05 -12.25 0.29
CA ARG A 116 13.41 -13.02 -0.79
C ARG A 116 13.91 -12.46 -2.11
N GLY A 117 14.92 -13.13 -2.69
CA GLY A 117 15.26 -13.08 -4.12
C GLY A 117 15.78 -11.78 -4.74
N GLY A 118 16.17 -10.77 -3.96
CA GLY A 118 16.81 -9.56 -4.50
C GLY A 118 18.29 -9.82 -4.82
N LYS A 119 18.68 -9.68 -6.10
CA LYS A 119 20.07 -9.64 -6.54
C LYS A 119 20.88 -8.72 -5.62
N GLY A 120 21.96 -9.29 -5.07
CA GLY A 120 22.72 -8.68 -3.98
C GLY A 120 23.44 -7.39 -4.39
N PRO A 121 24.16 -6.77 -3.44
CA PRO A 121 24.95 -5.56 -3.67
C PRO A 121 25.90 -5.64 -4.88
N ALA A 122 26.29 -6.85 -5.28
CA ALA A 122 27.12 -7.13 -6.45
C ALA A 122 26.54 -6.61 -7.79
N GLU A 123 25.21 -6.63 -7.99
CA GLU A 123 24.62 -6.10 -9.25
C GLU A 123 24.61 -4.57 -9.27
N ARG A 124 24.49 -3.92 -8.09
CA ARG A 124 24.60 -2.45 -7.99
C ARG A 124 26.03 -1.97 -8.21
N GLU A 125 27.01 -2.69 -7.67
CA GLU A 125 28.44 -2.44 -7.93
C GLU A 125 28.82 -2.72 -9.38
N LEU A 126 28.25 -3.77 -10.00
CA LEU A 126 28.46 -4.07 -11.42
C LEU A 126 27.84 -2.98 -12.31
N LEU A 127 26.63 -2.50 -11.99
CA LEU A 127 25.97 -1.43 -12.73
C LEU A 127 26.66 -0.07 -12.56
N SER A 128 27.19 0.23 -11.36
CA SER A 128 28.01 1.44 -11.14
C SER A 128 29.35 1.34 -11.87
N PHE A 129 29.97 0.16 -11.93
CA PHE A 129 31.20 -0.09 -12.67
C PHE A 129 31.00 0.00 -14.19
N ILE A 130 29.92 -0.59 -14.72
CA ILE A 130 29.59 -0.50 -16.16
C ILE A 130 29.22 0.93 -16.56
N ALA A 131 28.52 1.69 -15.72
CA ALA A 131 28.20 3.10 -15.98
C ALA A 131 29.43 4.04 -15.95
N SER A 132 30.53 3.59 -15.34
CA SER A 132 31.83 4.28 -15.28
C SER A 132 32.74 3.95 -16.49
N ALA A 133 32.55 2.78 -17.10
CA ALA A 133 33.24 2.41 -18.32
C ALA A 133 32.63 3.17 -19.52
N SER A 134 33.36 4.17 -20.00
CA SER A 134 32.98 5.04 -21.12
C SER A 134 32.41 4.26 -22.33
N PRO A 135 31.31 4.70 -22.95
CA PRO A 135 30.67 4.01 -24.08
C PRO A 135 31.46 4.00 -25.40
N ASP A 136 32.64 4.63 -25.47
CA ASP A 136 33.41 4.78 -26.72
C ASP A 136 34.23 3.53 -27.14
N ALA A 137 34.14 2.41 -26.43
CA ALA A 137 34.98 1.23 -26.68
C ALA A 137 34.35 0.15 -27.60
N ILE A 138 33.14 0.32 -28.13
CA ILE A 138 32.47 -0.69 -28.98
C ILE A 138 32.24 -0.18 -30.42
N LEU A 139 33.21 0.49 -31.05
CA LEU A 139 33.25 0.68 -32.52
C LEU A 139 34.69 0.91 -33.03
N ALA A 140 35.65 0.09 -32.61
CA ALA A 140 37.01 0.11 -33.16
C ALA A 140 37.55 -1.31 -33.42
N SER A 141 36.82 -2.11 -34.19
CA SER A 141 37.38 -3.20 -35.00
C SER A 141 36.28 -3.78 -35.89
N ILE A 142 36.26 -3.38 -37.16
CA ILE A 142 35.98 -4.16 -38.39
C ILE A 142 36.43 -3.28 -39.55
#